data_AF-A0A921FA06-F1
#
_entry.id   AF-A0A921FA06-F1
#
_cell.length_a   1.000
_cell.length_b   1.000
_cell.length_c   1.000
_cell.angle_alpha   90.00
_cell.angle_beta   90.00
_cell.angle_gamma   90.00
#
_symmetry.space_group_name_H-M   'P 1'
#
loop_
_entity.id
_entity.type
_entity.pdbx_description
1 polymer ?
#
loop_
_entity_poly.entity_id
_entity_poly.type
_entity_poly.pdbx_seq_one_letter_code
_entity_poly.pdbx_strand_id
1 'polypeptide(L)'
;HNERTNNEIVHLIVEKLGLGEEAIKYVADRLGHDKRYAIDPTKIETELGWQPKYTFDTGIEETVDWYLNNEDWWRPLKERAALQ
;
A
#
# COMPACT_ATOMS: atom_id res chain seq x y z
N HIS A 1 -8.49 -12.24 4.91
CA HIS A 1 -8.00 -12.34 3.52
C HIS A 1 -7.71 -10.92 3.07
N ASN A 2 -6.45 -10.62 2.74
CA ASN A 2 -5.96 -9.26 2.53
C ASN A 2 -5.66 -8.97 1.04
N GLU A 3 -6.25 -9.74 0.13
CA GLU A 3 -6.02 -9.56 -1.30
C GLU A 3 -6.69 -8.26 -1.78
N ARG A 4 -5.92 -7.44 -2.50
CA ARG A 4 -6.33 -6.18 -3.11
C ARG A 4 -5.57 -5.99 -4.42
N THR A 5 -6.22 -5.38 -5.39
CA THR A 5 -5.60 -4.86 -6.61
C THR A 5 -4.95 -3.51 -6.35
N ASN A 6 -3.99 -3.10 -7.19
CA ASN A 6 -3.41 -1.76 -7.11
C ASN A 6 -4.47 -0.66 -7.23
N ASN A 7 -5.50 -0.88 -8.06
CA ASN A 7 -6.60 0.09 -8.21
C ASN A 7 -7.36 0.28 -6.91
N GLU A 8 -7.78 -0.80 -6.24
CA GLU A 8 -8.48 -0.70 -4.95
C GLU A 8 -7.66 0.06 -3.90
N ILE A 9 -6.35 -0.18 -3.84
CA ILE A 9 -5.46 0.49 -2.89
C ILE A 9 -5.35 1.99 -3.21
N VAL A 10 -5.17 2.36 -4.48
CA VAL A 10 -5.03 3.77 -4.89
C VAL A 10 -6.33 4.54 -4.65
N HIS A 11 -7.49 3.96 -4.98
CA HIS A 11 -8.78 4.59 -4.72
C HIS A 11 -9.01 4.85 -3.22
N LEU A 12 -8.66 3.88 -2.35
CA LEU A 12 -8.76 4.06 -0.90
C LEU A 12 -7.89 5.22 -0.41
N ILE A 13 -6.66 5.33 -0.92
CA ILE A 13 -5.74 6.41 -0.52
C ILE A 13 -6.27 7.77 -0.99
N VAL A 14 -6.74 7.88 -2.24
CA VAL A 14 -7.30 9.11 -2.81
C VAL A 14 -8.51 9.58 -2.00
N GLU A 15 -9.42 8.66 -1.68
CA GLU A 15 -10.59 8.94 -0.84
C GLU A 15 -10.18 9.40 0.56
N LYS A 16 -9.27 8.70 1.24
CA LYS A 16 -8.78 9.07 2.59
C LYS A 16 -8.16 10.46 2.61
N LEU A 17 -7.47 10.86 1.55
CA LEU A 17 -6.83 12.18 1.42
C LEU A 17 -7.81 13.29 0.99
N GLY A 18 -9.08 12.96 0.72
CA GLY A 18 -10.08 13.91 0.24
C GLY A 18 -9.78 14.45 -1.16
N LEU A 19 -9.07 13.67 -1.97
CA LEU A 19 -8.74 14.00 -3.36
C LEU A 19 -9.81 13.42 -4.30
N GLY A 20 -9.99 14.04 -5.46
CA GLY A 20 -10.84 13.47 -6.51
C GLY A 20 -10.11 12.42 -7.36
N GLU A 21 -10.88 11.61 -8.10
CA GLU A 21 -10.34 10.56 -8.97
C GLU A 21 -9.41 11.10 -10.06
N GLU A 22 -9.50 12.39 -10.40
CA GLU A 22 -8.59 13.06 -11.33
C GLU A 22 -7.11 13.04 -10.88
N ALA A 23 -6.85 12.77 -9.60
CA ALA A 23 -5.51 12.54 -9.08
C ALA A 23 -4.88 11.22 -9.59
N ILE A 24 -5.69 10.29 -10.11
CA ILE A 24 -5.24 8.98 -10.59
C ILE A 24 -4.84 9.07 -12.07
N LYS A 25 -3.59 8.71 -12.36
CA LYS A 25 -3.08 8.63 -13.74
C LYS A 25 -2.60 7.22 -14.05
N TYR A 26 -3.23 6.61 -15.05
CA TYR A 26 -2.75 5.36 -15.63
C TYR A 26 -1.48 5.61 -16.47
N VAL A 27 -0.51 4.73 -16.29
CA VAL A 27 0.75 4.71 -17.04
C VAL A 27 0.92 3.37 -17.72
N ALA A 28 1.86 3.27 -18.66
CA ALA A 28 2.17 2.00 -19.33
C ALA A 28 2.59 0.94 -18.31
N ASP A 29 2.15 -0.30 -18.53
CA ASP A 29 2.50 -1.41 -17.65
C ASP A 29 4.00 -1.72 -17.71
N ARG A 30 4.52 -2.28 -16.62
CA ARG A 30 5.93 -2.65 -16.50
C ARG A 30 6.16 -4.02 -17.15
N LEU A 31 7.19 -4.11 -18.00
CA LEU A 31 7.62 -5.39 -18.57
C LEU A 31 7.97 -6.39 -17.45
N GLY A 32 7.35 -7.57 -17.50
CA GLY A 32 7.59 -8.65 -16.54
C GLY A 32 6.86 -8.49 -15.20
N HIS A 33 5.81 -7.68 -15.12
CA HIS A 33 5.01 -7.55 -13.91
C HIS A 33 4.10 -8.79 -13.72
N ASP A 34 4.32 -9.53 -12.63
CA ASP A 34 3.45 -10.64 -12.26
C ASP A 34 2.06 -10.14 -11.89
N LYS A 35 1.04 -10.91 -12.28
CA LYS A 35 -0.37 -10.48 -12.15
C LYS A 35 -0.92 -10.57 -10.73
N ARG A 36 -0.47 -11.56 -9.96
CA ARG A 36 -1.06 -11.89 -8.65
C ARG A 36 -0.06 -12.64 -7.79
N TYR A 37 0.12 -12.17 -6.57
CA TYR A 37 0.76 -12.93 -5.50
C TYR A 37 -0.24 -13.18 -4.39
N ALA A 38 -0.19 -14.37 -3.81
CA ALA A 38 -0.98 -14.74 -2.65
C ALA A 38 -0.16 -15.67 -1.77
N ILE A 39 -0.35 -15.56 -0.46
CA ILE A 39 0.28 -16.41 0.54
C ILE A 39 -0.83 -17.16 1.26
N ASP A 40 -0.62 -18.46 1.47
CA ASP A 40 -1.42 -19.27 2.39
C ASP A 40 -0.74 -19.27 3.78
N PRO A 41 -1.32 -18.58 4.79
CA PRO A 41 -0.75 -18.53 6.12
C PRO A 41 -1.10 -19.75 7.01
N THR A 42 -1.85 -20.73 6.50
CA THR A 42 -2.40 -21.84 7.32
C THR A 42 -1.34 -22.52 8.19
N LYS A 43 -0.12 -22.71 7.67
CA LYS A 43 0.97 -23.35 8.43
C LYS A 43 1.35 -22.56 9.68
N ILE A 44 1.58 -21.25 9.57
CA ILE A 44 2.01 -20.44 10.70
C ILE A 44 0.86 -20.22 11.70
N GLU A 45 -0.36 -20.14 11.20
CA GLU A 45 -1.56 -20.02 12.03
C GLU A 45 -1.81 -21.27 12.88
N THR A 46 -1.63 -22.45 12.29
CA THR A 46 -1.90 -23.73 12.97
C THR A 46 -0.74 -24.20 13.85
N GLU A 47 0.51 -24.05 13.40
CA GLU A 47 1.67 -24.57 14.13
C GLU A 47 2.15 -23.61 15.24
N LEU A 48 2.03 -22.30 15.03
CA LEU A 48 2.55 -21.29 15.96
C LEU A 48 1.46 -20.41 16.58
N GLY A 49 0.19 -20.56 16.17
CA GLY A 49 -0.90 -19.74 16.67
C GLY A 49 -0.80 -18.26 16.25
N TRP A 50 0.03 -17.95 15.26
CA TRP A 50 0.13 -16.58 14.74
C TRP A 50 -1.19 -16.18 14.12
N GLN A 51 -1.58 -14.93 14.30
CA GLN A 51 -2.71 -14.31 13.61
C GLN A 51 -2.36 -12.86 13.27
N PRO A 52 -2.84 -12.33 12.14
CA PRO A 52 -2.63 -10.92 11.81
C PRO A 52 -3.31 -10.04 12.86
N LYS A 53 -2.54 -9.13 13.48
CA LYS A 53 -3.07 -8.16 14.45
C LYS A 53 -3.91 -7.07 13.76
N TYR A 54 -3.59 -6.74 12.51
CA TYR A 54 -4.23 -5.70 11.73
C TYR A 54 -4.89 -6.28 10.49
N THR A 55 -6.01 -5.68 10.10
CA THR A 55 -6.58 -5.86 8.75
C THR A 55 -5.87 -4.93 7.78
N PHE A 56 -6.06 -5.14 6.47
CA PHE A 56 -5.55 -4.20 5.48
C PHE A 56 -6.09 -2.77 5.73
N ASP A 57 -7.41 -2.66 5.93
CA ASP A 57 -8.09 -1.37 6.05
C ASP A 57 -7.62 -0.56 7.27
N THR A 58 -7.39 -1.22 8.42
CA THR A 58 -6.83 -0.55 9.61
C THR A 58 -5.36 -0.19 9.42
N GLY A 59 -4.57 -1.08 8.83
CA GLY A 59 -3.15 -0.85 8.61
C GLY A 59 -2.86 0.28 7.60
N ILE A 60 -3.64 0.38 6.52
CA ILE A 60 -3.43 1.40 5.49
C ILE A 60 -3.79 2.80 6.02
N GLU A 61 -4.81 2.92 6.87
CA GLU A 61 -5.16 4.19 7.50
C GLU A 61 -4.01 4.71 8.37
N GLU A 62 -3.51 3.89 9.30
CA GLU A 62 -2.39 4.24 10.16
C GLU A 62 -1.11 4.56 9.35
N THR A 63 -0.91 3.83 8.24
CA THR A 63 0.24 4.05 7.36
C THR A 63 0.16 5.42 6.69
N VAL A 64 -0.98 5.78 6.09
CA VAL A 64 -1.15 7.10 5.45
C VAL A 64 -0.96 8.22 6.47
N ASP A 65 -1.55 8.08 7.66
CA ASP A 65 -1.42 9.08 8.72
C ASP A 65 0.03 9.22 9.19
N TRP A 66 0.79 8.12 9.24
CA TRP A 66 2.22 8.16 9.50
C TRP A 66 2.98 8.97 8.44
N TYR A 67 2.72 8.76 7.14
CA TYR A 67 3.40 9.51 6.08
C TYR A 67 3.09 11.01 6.12
N LEU A 68 1.84 11.39 6.45
CA LEU A 68 1.45 12.80 6.62
C LEU A 68 2.17 13.47 7.79
N ASN A 69 2.42 12.74 8.88
CA ASN A 69 3.06 13.27 10.08
C ASN A 69 4.59 13.19 10.07
N ASN A 70 5.19 12.53 9.07
CA ASN A 70 6.63 12.26 9.02
C ASN A 70 7.25 12.77 7.70
N GLU A 71 6.88 13.97 7.27
CA GLU A 71 7.38 14.55 6.02
C GLU A 71 8.89 14.74 5.99
N ASP A 72 9.49 15.19 7.09
CA ASP A 72 10.93 15.37 7.22
C ASP A 72 11.72 14.07 6.99
N TRP A 73 11.06 12.92 7.20
CA TRP A 73 11.67 11.62 6.95
C TRP A 73 11.69 11.27 5.46
N TRP A 74 10.57 11.40 4.73
CA TRP A 74 10.50 10.95 3.33
C TRP A 74 10.86 12.02 2.30
N ARG A 75 10.68 13.32 2.59
CA ARG A 75 10.97 14.40 1.64
C ARG A 75 12.42 14.37 1.11
N PRO A 76 13.47 14.22 1.95
CA PRO A 76 14.84 14.11 1.48
C PRO A 76 15.11 12.86 0.63
N LEU A 77 14.34 11.78 0.82
CA LEU A 77 14.46 10.56 0.01
C LEU A 77 13.91 10.80 -1.40
N LYS A 78 12.75 11.45 -1.48
CA LYS A 78 12.08 11.79 -2.73
C LYS A 78 12.92 12.74 -3.59
N GLU A 79 13.51 13.76 -2.99
CA GLU A 79 14.38 14.72 -3.69
C GLU A 79 15.60 14.03 -4.30
N ARG A 80 16.24 13.11 -3.56
CA ARG A 80 17.37 12.33 -4.08
C ARG A 80 16.99 11.41 -5.23
N ALA A 81 15.81 10.79 -5.17
CA ALA A 81 15.32 9.91 -6.23
C ALA A 81 15.01 10.68 -7.52
N ALA A 82 14.55 11.93 -7.43
CA ALA A 82 14.23 12.77 -8.59
C ALA A 82 15.46 13.28 -9.36
N LEU A 83 16.67 13.11 -8.82
CA LEU A 83 17.94 13.47 -9.47
C LEU A 83 18.49 12.36 -10.38
N GLN A 84 17.78 11.23 -10.52
CA GLN A 84 18.11 10.10 -11.38
C GLN A 84 17.09 9.97 -12.51
#